data_AF-A0A920T256-F1
#
_entry.id   AF-A0A920T256-F1
#
_cell.length_a   1.000
_cell.length_b   1.000
_cell.length_c   1.000
_cell.angle_alpha   90.00
_cell.angle_beta   90.00
_cell.angle_gamma   90.00
#
_symmetry.space_group_name_H-M   'P 1'
#
loop_
_entity.id
_entity.type
_entity.pdbx_description
1 polymer ?
#
loop_
_entity_poly.entity_id
_entity_poly.type
_entity_poly.pdbx_seq_one_letter_code
_entity_poly.pdbx_strand_id
1 'polypeptide(L)'
;MNIVLPSEIINIIFEFNPEHRPLLGECLKRVENYKLLKELPLKGSLSRYRYLLNKFDDKVLHSGEKMDMEALVRKHINDPNVFIKNYNKCKCCKRHQRQKPRSLYDKSFVSEPNPSREPSYMATCNCPCRHNSRFIYRTFNNLIDIRTPFSTEWAEYMHDI
;
A
#
# COMPACT_ATOMS: atom_id res chain seq x y z
N MET A 1 -5.12 24.96 -22.58
CA MET A 1 -3.72 24.59 -22.28
C MET A 1 -3.74 23.61 -21.12
N ASN A 2 -3.41 22.33 -21.35
CA ASN A 2 -3.28 21.36 -20.26
C ASN A 2 -1.88 21.50 -19.66
N ILE A 3 -1.79 22.06 -18.46
CA ILE A 3 -0.53 22.09 -17.71
C ILE A 3 -0.33 20.68 -17.14
N VAL A 4 0.60 19.93 -17.73
CA VAL A 4 1.09 18.67 -17.18
C VAL A 4 2.29 19.03 -16.31
N LEU A 5 2.18 18.80 -15.00
CA LEU A 5 3.31 19.00 -14.10
C LEU A 5 4.38 17.92 -14.39
N PRO A 6 5.67 18.30 -14.46
CA PRO A 6 6.76 17.34 -14.55
C PRO A 6 6.69 16.33 -13.40
N SER A 7 6.99 15.07 -13.71
CA SER A 7 6.99 13.95 -12.76
C SER A 7 7.86 14.23 -11.54
N GLU A 8 8.96 14.98 -11.70
CA GLU A 8 9.83 15.35 -10.57
C GLU A 8 9.14 16.26 -9.55
N ILE A 9 8.28 17.19 -9.98
CA ILE A 9 7.56 18.09 -9.06
C ILE A 9 6.48 17.32 -8.30
N ILE A 10 5.81 16.39 -8.98
CA ILE A 10 4.85 15.48 -8.36
C ILE A 10 5.55 14.61 -7.30
N ASN A 11 6.74 14.11 -7.62
CA ASN A 11 7.57 13.37 -6.70
C ASN A 11 8.03 14.27 -5.54
N ILE A 12 8.40 15.52 -5.73
CA ILE A 12 8.77 16.42 -4.61
C ILE A 12 7.59 16.73 -3.67
N ILE A 13 6.37 16.90 -4.21
CA ILE A 13 5.18 17.19 -3.39
C ILE A 13 4.76 15.96 -2.55
N PHE A 14 5.06 14.74 -3.02
CA PHE A 14 4.52 13.51 -2.43
C PHE A 14 5.55 12.45 -2.00
N GLU A 15 6.81 12.55 -2.41
CA GLU A 15 7.88 11.61 -2.12
C GLU A 15 8.83 12.13 -1.02
N PHE A 16 9.13 11.14 -0.18
CA PHE A 16 10.20 11.02 0.80
C PHE A 16 10.06 11.62 2.18
N ASN A 17 9.51 12.83 2.38
CA ASN A 17 9.32 13.32 3.76
C ASN A 17 7.84 13.38 4.19
N PRO A 18 7.32 12.34 4.86
CA PRO A 18 5.96 12.36 5.40
C PRO A 18 5.71 13.51 6.41
N GLU A 19 6.75 14.08 7.02
CA GLU A 19 6.63 15.26 7.91
C GLU A 19 6.30 16.56 7.16
N HIS A 20 6.55 16.63 5.86
CA HIS A 20 6.20 17.80 5.05
C HIS A 20 4.73 17.80 4.61
N ARG A 21 4.03 16.66 4.75
CA ARG A 21 2.63 16.50 4.31
C ARG A 21 1.64 17.42 5.04
N PRO A 22 1.74 17.62 6.37
CA PRO A 22 0.94 18.63 7.08
C PRO A 22 1.22 20.06 6.60
N LEU A 23 2.48 20.39 6.29
CA LEU A 23 2.89 21.73 5.82
C LEU A 23 2.27 22.08 4.46
N LEU A 24 2.05 21.07 3.61
CA LEU A 24 1.41 21.22 2.31
C LEU A 24 -0.11 21.02 2.36
N GLY A 25 -0.72 20.85 3.54
CA GLY A 25 -2.13 20.45 3.69
C GLY A 25 -3.12 21.30 2.90
N GLU A 26 -2.98 22.63 2.95
CA GLU A 26 -3.85 23.56 2.21
C GLU A 26 -3.59 23.54 0.69
N CYS A 27 -2.33 23.41 0.27
CA CYS A 27 -1.97 23.24 -1.13
C CYS A 27 -2.56 21.93 -1.68
N LEU A 28 -2.48 20.84 -0.91
CA LEU A 28 -3.01 19.53 -1.27
C LEU A 28 -4.54 19.51 -1.35
N LYS A 29 -5.25 20.24 -0.48
CA LYS A 29 -6.72 20.41 -0.58
C LYS A 29 -7.12 21.07 -1.91
N ARG A 30 -6.36 22.08 -2.35
CA ARG A 30 -6.60 22.73 -3.66
C ARG A 30 -6.28 21.79 -4.82
N VAL A 31 -5.23 20.99 -4.70
CA VAL A 31 -4.81 19.96 -5.68
C VAL A 31 -5.91 18.91 -5.90
N GLU A 32 -6.60 18.46 -4.84
CA GLU A 32 -7.70 17.47 -4.98
C GLU A 32 -8.88 17.95 -5.86
N ASN A 33 -9.04 19.26 -6.05
CA ASN A 33 -10.08 19.81 -6.93
C ASN A 33 -9.72 19.71 -8.43
N TYR A 34 -8.44 19.60 -8.76
CA TYR A 34 -7.99 19.40 -10.13
C TYR A 34 -8.11 17.93 -10.52
N LYS A 35 -8.93 17.64 -11.55
CA LYS A 35 -9.19 16.28 -12.03
C LYS A 35 -7.90 15.49 -12.31
N LEU A 36 -6.88 16.15 -12.86
CA LEU A 36 -5.58 15.56 -13.17
C LEU A 36 -4.81 15.10 -11.93
N LEU A 37 -5.00 15.80 -10.79
CA LEU A 37 -4.19 15.60 -9.59
C LEU A 37 -4.87 14.72 -8.53
N LYS A 38 -6.13 14.31 -8.76
CA LYS A 38 -6.88 13.39 -7.88
C LYS A 38 -6.22 12.03 -7.69
N GLU A 39 -5.41 11.60 -8.66
CA GLU A 39 -4.70 10.32 -8.63
C GLU A 39 -3.36 10.37 -7.89
N LEU A 40 -2.80 11.57 -7.67
CA LEU A 40 -1.46 11.72 -7.08
C LEU A 40 -1.33 11.08 -5.70
N PRO A 41 -2.31 11.22 -4.77
CA PRO A 41 -2.19 10.57 -3.48
C PRO A 41 -2.08 9.04 -3.57
N LEU A 42 -2.82 8.43 -4.50
CA LEU A 42 -2.76 6.99 -4.74
C LEU A 42 -1.42 6.57 -5.36
N LYS A 43 -0.96 7.28 -6.39
CA LYS A 43 0.32 7.02 -7.06
C LYS A 43 1.50 7.18 -6.09
N GLY A 44 1.52 8.24 -5.28
CA GLY A 44 2.54 8.46 -4.26
C GLY A 44 2.56 7.36 -3.19
N SER A 45 1.40 6.91 -2.70
CA SER A 45 1.34 5.78 -1.78
C SER A 45 1.81 4.46 -2.43
N LEU A 46 1.53 4.24 -3.72
CA LEU A 46 2.05 3.06 -4.44
C LEU A 46 3.57 3.14 -4.62
N SER A 47 4.11 4.30 -5.01
CA SER A 47 5.56 4.51 -5.19
C SER A 47 6.33 4.29 -3.89
N ARG A 48 5.90 4.93 -2.80
CA ARG A 48 6.52 4.77 -1.47
C ARG A 48 6.55 3.33 -0.99
N TYR A 49 5.46 2.58 -1.21
CA TYR A 49 5.42 1.17 -0.81
C TYR A 49 6.28 0.29 -1.73
N ARG A 50 6.29 0.56 -3.04
CA ARG A 50 7.15 -0.15 -4.00
C ARG A 50 8.63 0.02 -3.64
N TYR A 51 9.06 1.20 -3.22
CA TYR A 51 10.42 1.40 -2.71
C TYR A 51 10.77 0.44 -1.56
N LEU A 52 9.83 0.18 -0.64
CA LEU A 52 10.05 -0.76 0.46
C LEU A 52 10.11 -2.22 -0.02
N LEU A 53 9.26 -2.59 -0.98
CA LEU A 53 9.29 -3.91 -1.60
C LEU A 53 10.64 -4.16 -2.28
N ASN A 54 11.07 -3.27 -3.17
CA ASN A 54 12.36 -3.40 -3.85
C ASN A 54 13.51 -3.52 -2.84
N LYS A 55 13.51 -2.69 -1.79
CA LYS A 55 14.53 -2.75 -0.73
C LYS A 55 14.53 -4.08 0.04
N PHE A 56 13.36 -4.68 0.22
CA PHE A 56 13.20 -5.99 0.85
C PHE A 56 13.69 -7.10 -0.08
N ASP A 57 13.22 -7.11 -1.32
CA ASP A 57 13.59 -8.11 -2.34
C ASP A 57 15.11 -8.08 -2.60
N ASP A 58 15.72 -6.88 -2.72
CA ASP A 58 17.18 -6.71 -2.85
C ASP A 58 17.98 -7.35 -1.71
N LYS A 59 17.48 -7.25 -0.46
CA LYS A 59 18.19 -7.80 0.70
C LYS A 59 17.92 -9.29 0.91
N VAL A 60 16.67 -9.71 0.77
CA VAL A 60 16.27 -11.07 1.10
C VAL A 60 16.58 -12.03 -0.06
N LEU A 61 16.22 -11.65 -1.28
CA LEU A 61 16.34 -12.52 -2.44
C LEU A 61 17.70 -12.41 -3.10
N HIS A 62 18.30 -11.21 -3.15
CA HIS A 62 19.55 -11.00 -3.88
C HIS A 62 20.80 -11.02 -2.99
N SER A 63 20.74 -10.59 -1.72
CA SER A 63 21.89 -10.68 -0.80
C SER A 63 21.82 -11.81 0.23
N GLY A 64 20.69 -12.53 0.33
CA GLY A 64 20.49 -13.63 1.29
C GLY A 64 20.43 -13.16 2.75
N GLU A 65 20.27 -11.86 2.99
CA GLU A 65 20.13 -11.29 4.32
C GLU A 65 18.74 -11.58 4.90
N LYS A 66 18.67 -11.75 6.23
CA LYS A 66 17.39 -11.78 6.92
C LYS A 66 16.86 -10.35 7.06
N MET A 67 15.76 -10.05 6.39
CA MET A 67 15.04 -8.80 6.57
C MET A 67 13.59 -9.08 7.00
N ASP A 68 13.08 -8.24 7.89
CA ASP A 68 11.69 -8.27 8.31
C ASP A 68 10.92 -7.14 7.62
N MET A 69 9.98 -7.50 6.74
CA MET A 69 9.16 -6.55 6.00
C MET A 69 8.26 -5.72 6.92
N GLU A 70 7.77 -6.29 8.03
CA GLU A 70 7.01 -5.54 9.02
C GLU A 70 7.85 -4.46 9.67
N ALA A 71 9.06 -4.83 10.13
CA ALA A 71 9.98 -3.88 10.72
C ALA A 71 10.35 -2.76 9.73
N LEU A 72 10.56 -3.12 8.44
CA LEU A 72 10.84 -2.15 7.39
C LEU A 72 9.66 -1.19 7.18
N VAL A 73 8.44 -1.70 7.13
CA VAL A 73 7.21 -0.90 6.99
C VAL A 73 7.01 0.00 8.20
N ARG A 74 7.13 -0.50 9.43
CA ARG A 74 6.99 0.34 10.65
C ARG A 74 8.02 1.45 10.70
N LYS A 75 9.24 1.19 10.22
CA LYS A 75 10.32 2.18 10.19
C LYS A 75 10.09 3.31 9.18
N HIS A 76 9.46 3.04 8.03
CA HIS A 76 9.38 4.00 6.92
C HIS A 76 7.96 4.55 6.67
N ILE A 77 6.92 3.93 7.24
CA ILE A 77 5.53 4.39 7.15
C ILE A 77 5.10 4.95 8.50
N ASN A 78 5.26 6.26 8.70
CA ASN A 78 4.75 6.96 9.88
C ASN A 78 3.29 7.44 9.72
N ASP A 79 2.72 7.37 8.51
CA ASP A 79 1.37 7.83 8.17
C ASP A 79 0.45 6.71 7.62
N PRO A 80 0.33 5.55 8.28
CA PRO A 80 -0.34 4.35 7.76
C PRO A 80 -1.82 4.55 7.41
N ASN A 81 -2.55 5.38 8.17
CA ASN A 81 -3.94 5.74 7.85
C ASN A 81 -4.06 6.46 6.50
N VAL A 82 -3.04 7.20 6.07
CA VAL A 82 -3.07 7.88 4.78
C VAL A 82 -2.88 6.90 3.63
N PHE A 83 -2.04 5.88 3.79
CA PHE A 83 -1.94 4.77 2.84
C PHE A 83 -3.28 4.05 2.69
N ILE A 84 -3.90 3.65 3.80
CA ILE A 84 -5.20 2.98 3.79
C ILE A 84 -6.26 3.84 3.09
N LYS A 85 -6.35 5.13 3.44
CA LYS A 85 -7.28 6.08 2.79
C LYS A 85 -7.03 6.19 1.28
N ASN A 86 -5.77 6.30 0.86
CA ASN A 86 -5.42 6.45 -0.55
C ASN A 86 -5.71 5.17 -1.34
N TYR A 87 -5.30 4.01 -0.83
CA TYR A 87 -5.58 2.72 -1.46
C TYR A 87 -7.08 2.44 -1.58
N ASN A 88 -7.88 2.87 -0.60
CA ASN A 88 -9.34 2.76 -0.65
C ASN A 88 -10.00 3.57 -1.78
N LYS A 89 -9.30 4.52 -2.41
CA LYS A 89 -9.76 5.24 -3.62
C LYS A 89 -9.73 4.35 -4.87
N CYS A 90 -8.95 3.27 -4.88
CA CYS A 90 -8.90 2.31 -5.98
C CYS A 90 -10.27 1.64 -6.17
N LYS A 91 -10.74 1.53 -7.42
CA LYS A 91 -12.04 0.91 -7.79
C LYS A 91 -11.88 -0.27 -8.76
N CYS A 92 -10.71 -0.92 -8.79
CA CYS A 92 -10.35 -1.88 -9.84
C CYS A 92 -11.26 -3.12 -9.93
N CYS A 93 -11.87 -3.56 -8.82
CA CYS A 93 -12.84 -4.67 -8.86
C CYS A 93 -13.75 -4.70 -7.62
N LYS A 94 -14.86 -5.43 -7.72
CA LYS A 94 -15.83 -5.64 -6.62
C LYS A 94 -15.17 -6.25 -5.38
N ARG A 95 -14.23 -7.19 -5.55
CA ARG A 95 -13.51 -7.83 -4.43
C ARG A 95 -12.64 -6.85 -3.65
N HIS A 96 -11.99 -5.90 -4.34
CA HIS A 96 -11.25 -4.82 -3.69
C HIS A 96 -12.17 -3.99 -2.78
N GLN A 97 -13.42 -3.78 -3.19
CA GLN A 97 -14.35 -2.91 -2.46
C GLN A 97 -15.00 -3.55 -1.23
N ARG A 98 -15.12 -4.89 -1.16
CA ARG A 98 -15.93 -5.58 -0.14
C ARG A 98 -15.24 -5.75 1.23
N GLN A 99 -13.92 -5.87 1.24
CA GLN A 99 -13.17 -6.21 2.45
C GLN A 99 -11.88 -5.40 2.50
N LYS A 100 -12.02 -4.08 2.66
CA LYS A 100 -10.90 -3.15 2.81
C LYS A 100 -10.99 -2.48 4.18
N PRO A 101 -9.88 -2.36 4.92
CA PRO A 101 -9.88 -1.61 6.17
C PRO A 101 -10.16 -0.14 5.88
N ARG A 102 -11.05 0.51 6.63
CA ARG A 102 -11.34 1.95 6.46
C ARG A 102 -10.27 2.83 7.09
N SER A 103 -9.63 2.34 8.15
CA SER A 103 -8.53 2.94 8.89
C SER A 103 -7.80 1.86 9.66
N LEU A 104 -6.71 2.21 10.34
CA LEU A 104 -6.05 1.33 11.31
C LEU A 104 -6.94 0.95 12.48
N TYR A 105 -7.95 1.75 12.79
CA TYR A 105 -8.84 1.56 13.93
C TYR A 105 -10.15 0.85 13.54
N ASP A 106 -10.25 0.38 12.29
CA ASP A 106 -11.44 -0.28 11.77
C ASP A 106 -11.60 -1.69 12.34
N LYS A 107 -12.19 -1.78 13.53
CA LYS A 107 -12.50 -3.06 14.20
C LYS A 107 -13.47 -3.95 13.43
N SER A 108 -14.18 -3.42 12.44
CA SER A 108 -15.08 -4.19 11.59
C SER A 108 -14.35 -4.94 10.46
N PHE A 109 -13.09 -4.60 10.22
CA PHE A 109 -12.29 -5.26 9.20
C PHE A 109 -11.85 -6.65 9.67
N VAL A 110 -12.40 -7.67 9.01
CA VAL A 110 -11.97 -9.06 9.18
C VAL A 110 -10.76 -9.31 8.27
N SER A 111 -9.60 -9.47 8.90
CA SER A 111 -8.30 -9.69 8.25
C SER A 111 -8.21 -11.05 7.57
N GLU A 112 -8.82 -12.09 8.14
CA GLU A 112 -8.64 -13.46 7.68
C GLU A 112 -9.46 -13.73 6.42
N PRO A 113 -8.87 -14.34 5.38
CA PRO A 113 -9.66 -14.96 4.34
C PRO A 113 -10.49 -16.05 5.02
N ASN A 114 -11.81 -16.04 4.83
CA ASN A 114 -12.62 -17.20 5.17
C ASN A 114 -12.63 -18.11 3.93
N PRO A 115 -11.73 -19.11 3.82
CA PRO A 115 -11.61 -19.95 2.62
C PRO A 115 -12.90 -20.72 2.31
N SER A 116 -13.77 -20.91 3.31
CA SER A 116 -15.04 -21.64 3.15
C SER A 116 -16.16 -20.83 2.50
N ARG A 117 -15.96 -19.54 2.18
CA ARG A 117 -17.04 -18.64 1.70
C ARG A 117 -16.77 -17.92 0.38
N GLU A 118 -15.59 -18.05 -0.23
CA GLU A 118 -15.29 -17.40 -1.53
C GLU A 118 -15.13 -18.45 -2.65
N PRO A 119 -15.98 -18.44 -3.69
CA PRO A 119 -15.78 -19.28 -4.87
C PRO A 119 -14.42 -18.99 -5.52
N SER A 120 -13.69 -20.03 -5.94
CA SER A 120 -12.31 -19.95 -6.48
C SER A 120 -12.16 -18.94 -7.63
N TYR A 121 -13.18 -18.77 -8.47
CA TYR A 121 -13.17 -17.81 -9.58
C TYR A 121 -13.28 -16.33 -9.15
N MET A 122 -13.67 -16.05 -7.90
CA MET A 122 -13.64 -14.69 -7.33
C MET A 122 -12.28 -14.33 -6.74
N ALA A 123 -11.31 -15.26 -6.70
CA ALA A 123 -10.02 -15.09 -6.03
C ALA A 123 -8.98 -14.23 -6.78
N THR A 124 -9.32 -13.63 -7.93
CA THR A 124 -8.36 -13.12 -8.92
C THR A 124 -7.91 -11.66 -8.77
N CYS A 125 -8.23 -10.99 -7.65
CA CYS A 125 -7.80 -9.60 -7.45
C CYS A 125 -6.32 -9.52 -7.07
N ASN A 126 -5.46 -9.29 -8.06
CA ASN A 126 -4.02 -9.05 -7.90
C ASN A 126 -3.67 -7.56 -7.72
N CYS A 127 -4.63 -6.73 -7.29
CA CYS A 127 -4.40 -5.30 -7.18
C CYS A 127 -3.48 -4.96 -6.00
N PRO A 128 -2.37 -4.23 -6.22
CA PRO A 128 -1.44 -3.84 -5.16
C PRO A 128 -2.12 -3.03 -4.05
N CYS A 129 -3.09 -2.15 -4.38
CA CYS A 129 -3.71 -1.32 -3.34
C CYS A 129 -4.50 -2.17 -2.32
N ARG A 130 -5.09 -3.31 -2.74
CA ARG A 130 -5.79 -4.22 -1.83
C ARG A 130 -4.80 -4.91 -0.91
N HIS A 131 -3.77 -5.50 -1.49
CA HIS A 131 -2.77 -6.28 -0.77
C HIS A 131 -1.98 -5.39 0.19
N ASN A 132 -1.47 -4.26 -0.29
CA ASN A 132 -0.70 -3.31 0.52
C ASN A 132 -1.55 -2.69 1.63
N SER A 133 -2.81 -2.31 1.37
CA SER A 133 -3.69 -1.77 2.41
C SER A 133 -3.93 -2.78 3.54
N ARG A 134 -4.06 -4.06 3.21
CA ARG A 134 -4.26 -5.13 4.20
C ARG A 134 -2.98 -5.44 4.95
N PHE A 135 -1.86 -5.50 4.24
CA PHE A 135 -0.56 -5.71 4.87
C PHE A 135 -0.26 -4.61 5.89
N ILE A 136 -0.37 -3.33 5.49
CA ILE A 136 -0.20 -2.19 6.40
C ILE A 136 -1.15 -2.30 7.61
N TYR A 137 -2.43 -2.59 7.39
CA TYR A 137 -3.36 -2.77 8.50
C TYR A 137 -2.90 -3.87 9.47
N ARG A 138 -2.48 -5.03 8.95
CA ARG A 138 -2.01 -6.15 9.76
C ARG A 138 -0.73 -5.84 10.49
N THR A 139 0.25 -5.20 9.83
CA THR A 139 1.49 -4.75 10.44
C THR A 139 1.17 -3.87 11.65
N PHE A 140 0.43 -2.79 11.47
CA PHE A 140 0.19 -1.85 12.58
C PHE A 140 -0.80 -2.34 13.64
N ASN A 141 -1.49 -3.46 13.42
CA ASN A 141 -2.33 -4.13 14.43
C ASN A 141 -1.72 -5.43 14.97
N ASN A 142 -0.49 -5.79 14.60
CA ASN A 142 0.20 -7.03 15.01
C ASN A 142 -0.59 -8.31 14.65
N LEU A 143 -1.16 -8.33 13.44
CA LEU A 143 -2.01 -9.43 12.92
C LEU A 143 -1.35 -10.18 11.74
N ILE A 144 -0.02 -10.13 11.63
CA ILE A 144 0.69 -10.75 10.52
C ILE A 144 0.91 -12.23 10.84
N ASP A 145 0.50 -13.08 9.91
CA ASP A 145 0.91 -14.48 9.86
C ASP A 145 2.14 -14.57 8.95
N ILE A 146 3.20 -15.22 9.42
CA ILE A 146 4.43 -15.55 8.68
C ILE A 146 4.17 -16.21 7.32
N ARG A 147 2.99 -16.80 7.09
CA ARG A 147 2.58 -17.40 5.82
C ARG A 147 1.95 -16.43 4.82
N THR A 148 1.70 -15.19 5.21
CA THR A 148 1.14 -14.20 4.29
C THR A 148 2.24 -13.74 3.35
N PRO A 149 2.10 -13.87 2.02
CA PRO A 149 3.09 -13.32 1.10
C PRO A 149 3.08 -11.79 1.13
N PHE A 150 4.29 -11.21 1.20
CA PHE A 150 4.49 -9.76 1.32
C PHE A 150 5.01 -9.11 0.02
N SER A 151 5.73 -9.87 -0.81
CA SER A 151 6.03 -9.55 -2.22
C SER A 151 5.62 -10.73 -3.11
N THR A 152 5.43 -10.49 -4.41
CA THR A 152 5.13 -11.56 -5.39
C THR A 152 6.32 -12.49 -5.57
N GLU A 153 7.53 -11.93 -5.57
CA GLU A 153 8.78 -12.71 -5.69
C GLU A 153 9.03 -13.56 -4.43
N TRP A 154 8.76 -13.02 -3.23
CA TRP A 154 8.83 -13.81 -1.99
C TRP A 154 7.75 -14.89 -1.93
N ALA A 155 6.56 -14.63 -2.48
CA ALA A 155 5.52 -15.65 -2.59
C ALA A 155 5.98 -16.83 -3.45
N GLU A 156 6.60 -16.54 -4.59
CA GLU A 156 7.18 -17.54 -5.50
C GLU A 156 8.34 -18.29 -4.81
N TYR A 157 9.27 -17.58 -4.16
CA TYR A 157 10.39 -18.17 -3.42
C TYR A 157 9.94 -19.16 -2.33
N MET A 158 8.91 -18.82 -1.54
CA MET A 158 8.38 -19.70 -0.49
C MET A 158 7.61 -20.92 -1.00
N HIS A 159 7.23 -20.95 -2.28
CA HIS A 159 6.62 -22.13 -2.90
C HIS A 159 7.66 -23.15 -3.39
N ASP A 160 8.92 -22.71 -3.56
CA ASP A 160 10.05 -23.54 -4.01
C ASP A 160 10.90 -24.10 -2.85
N ILE A 161 10.53 -23.81 -1.58
CA ILE A 161 11.14 -24.34 -0.34
C ILE A 161 10.18 -25.32 0.33
#